data_AF-A0A242MRQ0-F1
#
_entry.id   AF-A0A242MRQ0-F1
#
_cell.length_a   1.000
_cell.length_b   1.000
_cell.length_c   1.000
_cell.angle_alpha   90.00
_cell.angle_beta   90.00
_cell.angle_gamma   90.00
#
_symmetry.space_group_name_H-M   'P 1'
#
loop_
_entity.id
_entity.type
_entity.pdbx_description
1 polymer ?
#
loop_
_entity_poly.entity_id
_entity_poly.type
_entity_poly.pdbx_seq_one_letter_code
_entity_poly.pdbx_strand_id
1 'polypeptide(L)'
;MKRLDLIRCVLLLLTLACTPLMASAAPVTLDVEGKISRTNDPDHTIYRISEAELMKLPPHTITTSTTWTPKSAFTGPLLADVLRLVGAHGDLVELRTLDDYAYTVSISEAERYGAILAYSMNGTRLKISNFGPLFLIYPRDAYPQELTGSVADAKFVWQIKALVLK
;
A
#
# COMPACT_ATOMS: atom_id res chain seq x y z
N MET A 1 19.06 68.60 43.55
CA MET A 1 18.60 68.46 42.15
C MET A 1 19.45 67.35 41.52
N LYS A 2 19.03 66.16 41.08
CA LYS A 2 17.78 65.47 40.71
C LYS A 2 17.95 63.99 41.12
N ARG A 3 17.05 63.35 41.91
CA ARG A 3 15.97 62.41 41.49
C ARG A 3 16.27 61.61 40.22
N LEU A 4 16.52 60.30 40.32
CA LEU A 4 15.56 59.17 40.34
C LEU A 4 15.19 58.70 38.90
N ASP A 5 15.26 57.39 38.71
CA ASP A 5 14.66 56.57 37.64
C ASP A 5 15.28 56.61 36.22
N LEU A 6 15.68 55.45 35.70
CA LEU A 6 14.71 54.65 34.93
C LEU A 6 15.32 53.30 34.47
N ILE A 7 14.72 52.26 35.00
CA ILE A 7 14.80 50.84 34.64
C ILE A 7 14.80 50.67 33.10
N ARG A 8 15.84 50.05 32.55
CA ARG A 8 15.77 49.42 31.23
C ARG A 8 15.69 47.90 31.42
N CYS A 9 14.45 47.43 31.49
CA CYS A 9 14.10 46.02 31.32
C CYS A 9 14.66 45.53 29.99
N VAL A 10 15.67 44.65 30.06
CA VAL A 10 16.09 43.83 28.91
C VAL A 10 15.07 42.71 28.79
N LEU A 11 14.04 42.90 27.96
CA LEU A 11 13.18 41.81 27.53
C LEU A 11 13.93 41.02 26.44
N LEU A 12 14.62 39.96 26.86
CA LEU A 12 15.19 38.98 25.94
C LEU A 12 14.04 38.07 25.46
N LEU A 13 13.44 38.41 24.31
CA LEU A 13 12.48 37.52 23.64
C LEU A 13 13.23 36.28 23.11
N LEU A 14 13.15 35.17 23.85
CA LEU A 14 13.48 33.85 23.32
C LEU A 14 12.41 33.48 22.27
N THR A 15 12.71 33.72 21.00
CA THR A 15 11.97 33.09 19.90
C THR A 15 12.35 31.61 19.84
N LEU A 16 11.55 30.77 20.50
CA LEU A 16 11.62 29.33 20.36
C LEU A 16 11.20 28.97 18.93
N ALA A 17 12.17 28.79 18.04
CA ALA A 17 11.92 28.28 16.70
C ALA A 17 11.48 26.82 16.82
N CYS A 18 10.19 26.59 17.00
CA CYS A 18 9.58 25.28 16.88
C CYS A 18 9.56 24.93 15.39
N THR A 19 10.63 24.33 14.88
CA THR A 19 10.62 23.72 13.56
C THR A 19 9.65 22.54 13.62
N PRO A 20 8.54 22.55 12.86
CA PRO A 20 7.66 21.40 12.82
C PRO A 20 8.46 20.23 12.25
N LEU A 21 8.68 19.21 13.08
CA LEU A 21 9.19 17.93 12.61
C LEU A 21 8.13 17.38 11.66
N MET A 22 8.31 17.58 10.36
CA MET A 22 7.54 16.89 9.35
C MET A 22 7.81 15.40 9.56
N ALA A 23 6.86 14.71 10.19
CA ALA A 23 6.89 13.26 10.28
C ALA A 23 6.81 12.72 8.85
N SER A 24 7.97 12.45 8.25
CA SER A 24 8.03 11.70 7.01
C SER A 24 7.48 10.32 7.32
N ALA A 25 6.28 10.00 6.81
CA ALA A 25 5.81 8.62 6.81
C ALA A 25 6.92 7.77 6.17
N ALA A 26 7.32 6.69 6.82
CA ALA A 26 8.27 5.76 6.23
C ALA A 26 7.74 5.35 4.84
N PRO A 27 8.58 5.41 3.78
CA PRO A 27 8.13 5.03 2.45
C PRO A 27 7.65 3.59 2.48
N VAL A 28 6.45 3.36 1.98
CA VAL A 28 5.89 2.01 1.87
C VAL A 28 6.78 1.21 0.92
N THR A 29 7.18 0.02 1.34
CA THR A 29 7.77 -0.99 0.45
C THR A 29 6.87 -2.20 0.35
N LEU A 30 6.90 -2.85 -0.81
CA LEU A 30 6.30 -4.16 -1.02
C LEU A 30 7.44 -5.15 -1.21
N ASP A 31 7.63 -6.04 -0.24
CA ASP A 31 8.64 -7.08 -0.31
C ASP A 31 8.09 -8.26 -1.11
N VAL A 32 8.84 -8.75 -2.08
CA VAL A 32 8.47 -9.92 -2.89
C VAL A 32 9.56 -10.97 -2.77
N GLU A 33 9.19 -12.20 -2.42
CA GLU A 33 10.13 -13.30 -2.14
C GLU A 33 9.62 -14.64 -2.69
N GLY A 34 10.44 -15.68 -2.55
CA GLY A 34 10.12 -17.04 -3.00
C GLY A 34 10.55 -17.29 -4.43
N LYS A 35 9.67 -17.86 -5.26
CA LYS A 35 9.94 -18.17 -6.66
C LYS A 35 9.97 -16.93 -7.56
N ILE A 36 11.05 -16.15 -7.46
CA ILE A 36 11.33 -14.96 -8.27
C ILE A 36 12.73 -15.03 -8.88
N SER A 37 12.93 -14.38 -10.02
CA SER A 37 14.22 -14.38 -10.73
C SER A 37 15.03 -13.09 -10.57
N ARG A 38 14.41 -12.03 -10.04
CA ARG A 38 15.06 -10.75 -9.75
C ARG A 38 14.97 -10.47 -8.26
N THR A 39 16.08 -10.06 -7.65
CA THR A 39 16.19 -9.62 -6.26
C THR A 39 17.02 -8.34 -6.17
N ASN A 40 16.85 -7.57 -5.09
CA ASN A 40 17.58 -6.33 -4.87
C ASN A 40 18.04 -6.14 -3.41
N ASP A 41 17.94 -7.19 -2.60
CA ASP A 41 18.48 -7.25 -1.25
C ASP A 41 19.90 -7.84 -1.21
N PRO A 42 20.69 -7.59 -0.14
CA PRO A 42 22.05 -8.12 -0.01
C PRO A 42 22.12 -9.66 -0.03
N ASP A 43 21.09 -10.34 0.46
CA ASP A 43 21.05 -11.81 0.54
C ASP A 43 20.53 -12.46 -0.74
N HIS A 44 20.13 -11.66 -1.74
CA HIS A 44 19.56 -12.10 -3.00
C HIS A 44 18.32 -13.00 -2.84
N THR A 45 17.48 -12.72 -1.86
CA THR A 45 16.24 -13.47 -1.56
C THR A 45 14.95 -12.68 -1.78
N ILE A 46 15.03 -11.35 -1.77
CA ILE A 46 13.88 -10.45 -1.77
C ILE A 46 14.05 -9.37 -2.84
N TYR A 47 12.97 -9.07 -3.55
CA TYR A 47 12.84 -7.82 -4.30
C TYR A 47 11.98 -6.85 -3.51
N ARG A 48 12.57 -5.77 -2.99
CA ARG A 48 11.87 -4.67 -2.32
C ARG A 48 11.44 -3.65 -3.35
N ILE A 49 10.15 -3.65 -3.67
CA ILE A 49 9.55 -2.67 -4.58
C ILE A 49 9.27 -1.41 -3.77
N SER A 50 9.93 -0.31 -4.13
CA SER A 50 9.64 1.00 -3.53
C SER A 50 8.28 1.54 -3.98
N GLU A 51 7.63 2.38 -3.17
CA GLU A 51 6.40 3.07 -3.57
C GLU A 51 6.54 3.80 -4.93
N ALA A 52 7.68 4.46 -5.17
CA ALA A 52 7.95 5.15 -6.42
C ALA A 52 8.07 4.20 -7.63
N GLU A 53 8.59 3.00 -7.44
CA GLU A 53 8.63 1.96 -8.48
C GLU A 53 7.25 1.37 -8.73
N LEU A 54 6.49 1.10 -7.67
CA LEU A 54 5.11 0.61 -7.78
C LEU A 54 4.22 1.61 -8.54
N MET A 55 4.40 2.92 -8.31
CA MET A 55 3.65 3.97 -9.00
C MET A 55 4.06 4.19 -10.47
N LYS A 56 5.19 3.62 -10.93
CA LYS A 56 5.58 3.65 -12.34
C LYS A 56 4.96 2.53 -13.17
N LEU A 57 4.44 1.49 -12.52
CA LEU A 57 3.69 0.44 -13.20
C LEU A 57 2.38 1.02 -13.78
N PRO A 58 1.89 0.50 -14.92
CA PRO A 58 0.64 0.97 -15.51
C PRO A 58 -0.51 0.94 -14.50
N PRO A 59 -1.20 2.07 -14.24
CA PRO A 59 -2.31 2.09 -13.33
C PRO A 59 -3.58 1.56 -13.99
N HIS A 60 -4.33 0.74 -13.26
CA HIS A 60 -5.65 0.24 -13.64
C HIS A 60 -6.68 0.64 -12.58
N THR A 61 -7.91 0.87 -13.01
CA THR A 61 -9.01 1.23 -12.11
C THR A 61 -10.11 0.19 -12.15
N ILE A 62 -10.52 -0.30 -10.97
CA ILE A 62 -11.70 -1.13 -10.78
C ILE A 62 -12.73 -0.34 -9.98
N THR A 63 -13.96 -0.25 -10.49
CA THR A 63 -15.10 0.30 -9.74
C THR A 63 -16.00 -0.82 -9.25
N THR A 64 -15.96 -1.10 -7.94
CA THR A 64 -16.72 -2.19 -7.32
C THR A 64 -17.11 -1.84 -5.88
N SER A 65 -18.14 -2.51 -5.36
CA SER A 65 -18.38 -2.59 -3.92
C SER A 65 -17.53 -3.70 -3.28
N THR A 66 -17.30 -3.59 -1.96
CA THR A 66 -16.76 -4.67 -1.15
C THR A 66 -17.64 -4.84 0.10
N THR A 67 -17.36 -5.85 0.93
CA THR A 67 -18.06 -6.01 2.21
C THR A 67 -17.74 -4.88 3.20
N TRP A 68 -16.62 -4.16 3.01
CA TRP A 68 -16.15 -3.10 3.90
C TRP A 68 -16.30 -1.68 3.33
N THR A 69 -16.56 -1.55 2.03
CA THR A 69 -16.63 -0.27 1.34
C THR A 69 -17.85 -0.19 0.43
N PRO A 70 -18.53 0.96 0.37
CA PRO A 70 -19.50 1.20 -0.70
C PRO A 70 -18.79 1.13 -2.06
N LYS A 71 -19.58 1.10 -3.14
CA LYS A 71 -19.05 1.14 -4.50
C LYS A 71 -18.08 2.31 -4.67
N SER A 72 -16.82 1.97 -4.97
CA SER A 72 -15.71 2.92 -5.00
C SER A 72 -14.78 2.61 -6.17
N ALA A 73 -14.03 3.62 -6.62
CA ALA A 73 -13.02 3.50 -7.66
C ALA A 73 -11.65 3.23 -7.03
N PHE A 74 -11.17 1.99 -7.15
CA PHE A 74 -9.86 1.56 -6.66
C PHE A 74 -8.84 1.65 -7.79
N THR A 75 -7.65 2.18 -7.51
CA THR A 75 -6.59 2.36 -8.53
C THR A 75 -5.26 1.84 -8.05
N GLY A 76 -4.58 1.08 -8.91
CA GLY A 76 -3.24 0.54 -8.70
C GLY A 76 -2.81 -0.34 -9.87
N PRO A 77 -1.58 -0.89 -9.86
CA PRO A 77 -1.13 -1.81 -10.90
C PRO A 77 -1.88 -3.14 -10.83
N LEU A 78 -1.91 -3.86 -11.96
CA LEU A 78 -2.28 -5.27 -11.96
C LEU A 78 -1.32 -6.07 -11.08
N LEU A 79 -1.83 -7.04 -10.33
CA LEU A 79 -0.99 -7.99 -9.60
C LEU A 79 -0.02 -8.69 -10.58
N ALA A 80 -0.51 -9.07 -11.76
CA ALA A 80 0.30 -9.68 -12.82
C ALA A 80 1.50 -8.83 -13.26
N ASP A 81 1.36 -7.50 -13.29
CA ASP A 81 2.46 -6.60 -13.67
C ASP A 81 3.53 -6.52 -12.57
N VAL A 82 3.12 -6.55 -11.31
CA VAL A 82 4.03 -6.63 -10.16
C VAL A 82 4.79 -7.95 -10.16
N LEU A 83 4.11 -9.07 -10.44
CA LEU A 83 4.74 -10.38 -10.54
C LEU A 83 5.71 -10.46 -11.73
N ARG A 84 5.37 -9.86 -12.86
CA ARG A 84 6.26 -9.78 -14.03
C ARG A 84 7.48 -8.91 -13.77
N LEU A 85 7.34 -7.83 -13.02
CA LEU A 85 8.45 -6.95 -12.63
C LEU A 85 9.56 -7.74 -11.94
N VAL A 86 9.22 -8.66 -11.04
CA VAL A 86 10.20 -9.46 -10.28
C VAL A 86 10.59 -10.78 -10.98
N GLY A 87 10.01 -11.04 -12.16
CA GLY A 87 10.17 -12.30 -12.87
C GLY A 87 9.73 -13.50 -12.03
N ALA A 88 8.56 -13.38 -11.42
CA ALA A 88 7.91 -14.43 -10.64
C ALA A 88 7.62 -15.67 -11.50
N HIS A 89 7.70 -16.84 -10.87
CA HIS A 89 7.30 -18.12 -11.44
C HIS A 89 6.56 -18.95 -10.37
N GLY A 90 5.71 -19.88 -10.80
CA GLY A 90 4.80 -20.61 -9.92
C GLY A 90 3.33 -20.22 -10.15
N ASP A 91 2.43 -20.88 -9.43
CA ASP A 91 0.98 -20.79 -9.68
C ASP A 91 0.21 -20.04 -8.60
N LEU A 92 0.84 -19.85 -7.43
CA LEU A 92 0.22 -19.30 -6.23
C LEU A 92 1.08 -18.17 -5.65
N VAL A 93 0.41 -17.15 -5.13
CA VAL A 93 1.03 -16.06 -4.38
C VAL A 93 0.31 -15.87 -3.05
N GLU A 94 1.07 -15.94 -1.96
CA GLU A 94 0.60 -15.61 -0.61
C GLU A 94 0.81 -14.12 -0.37
N LEU A 95 -0.28 -13.40 -0.08
CA LEU A 95 -0.25 -12.01 0.35
C LEU A 95 -0.15 -11.99 1.87
N ARG A 96 0.79 -11.21 2.41
CA ARG A 96 0.95 -10.98 3.86
C ARG A 96 0.70 -9.52 4.20
N THR A 97 0.08 -9.27 5.34
CA THR A 97 -0.38 -7.94 5.74
C THR A 97 0.33 -7.41 6.99
N LEU A 98 0.14 -6.13 7.29
CA LEU A 98 0.67 -5.49 8.50
C LEU A 98 0.09 -6.07 9.81
N ASP A 99 -1.14 -6.57 9.79
CA ASP A 99 -1.84 -7.19 10.92
C ASP A 99 -1.69 -8.73 10.97
N ASP A 100 -0.67 -9.26 10.29
CA ASP A 100 -0.30 -10.68 10.24
C ASP A 100 -1.39 -11.62 9.66
N TYR A 101 -2.37 -11.05 8.96
CA TYR A 101 -3.23 -11.81 8.06
C TYR A 101 -2.43 -12.29 6.83
N ALA A 102 -2.78 -13.49 6.35
CA ALA A 102 -2.22 -14.04 5.12
C ALA A 102 -3.30 -14.75 4.32
N TYR A 103 -3.25 -14.59 3.00
CA TYR A 103 -4.15 -15.29 2.08
C TYR A 103 -3.43 -15.66 0.79
N THR A 104 -3.66 -16.87 0.30
CA THR A 104 -3.05 -17.35 -0.95
C THR A 104 -4.06 -17.29 -2.08
N VAL A 105 -3.68 -16.61 -3.17
CA VAL A 105 -4.47 -16.56 -4.41
C VAL A 105 -3.76 -17.31 -5.53
N SER A 106 -4.55 -17.83 -6.47
CA SER A 106 -4.02 -18.32 -7.73
C SER A 106 -3.67 -17.16 -8.64
N ILE A 107 -2.50 -17.23 -9.27
CA ILE A 107 -2.03 -16.21 -10.21
C ILE A 107 -2.94 -16.18 -11.45
N SER A 108 -3.33 -17.34 -11.98
CA SER A 108 -4.23 -17.42 -13.13
C SER A 108 -5.63 -16.89 -12.82
N GLU A 109 -6.12 -17.06 -11.59
CA GLU A 109 -7.37 -16.44 -11.14
C GLU A 109 -7.25 -14.91 -11.07
N ALA A 110 -6.16 -14.40 -10.46
CA ALA A 110 -5.91 -12.96 -10.40
C ALA A 110 -5.79 -12.34 -11.80
N GLU A 111 -5.15 -13.03 -12.74
CA GLU A 111 -5.05 -12.63 -14.15
C GLU A 111 -6.42 -12.65 -14.84
N ARG A 112 -7.21 -13.73 -14.68
CA ARG A 112 -8.54 -13.87 -15.27
C ARG A 112 -9.45 -12.68 -14.93
N TYR A 113 -9.39 -12.21 -13.68
CA TYR A 113 -10.22 -11.10 -13.22
C TYR A 113 -9.56 -9.73 -13.32
N GLY A 114 -8.29 -9.66 -13.70
CA GLY A 114 -7.53 -8.41 -13.70
C GLY A 114 -7.39 -7.78 -12.32
N ALA A 115 -7.12 -8.59 -11.29
CA ALA A 115 -6.98 -8.11 -9.92
C ALA A 115 -5.85 -7.07 -9.81
N ILE A 116 -6.11 -6.01 -9.06
CA ILE A 116 -5.17 -4.90 -8.86
C ILE A 116 -4.67 -4.86 -7.41
N LEU A 117 -3.42 -4.42 -7.23
CA LEU A 117 -2.91 -3.96 -5.93
C LEU A 117 -3.21 -2.47 -5.80
N ALA A 118 -4.44 -2.16 -5.37
CA ALA A 118 -4.91 -0.79 -5.25
C ALA A 118 -4.14 -0.04 -4.17
N TYR A 119 -3.66 1.15 -4.52
CA TYR A 119 -3.01 2.07 -3.59
C TYR A 119 -3.83 3.36 -3.37
N SER A 120 -4.93 3.51 -4.11
CA SER A 120 -5.86 4.62 -4.00
C SER A 120 -7.31 4.14 -4.08
N MET A 121 -8.18 4.82 -3.33
CA MET A 121 -9.64 4.67 -3.40
C MET A 121 -10.26 6.06 -3.59
N ASN A 122 -11.11 6.20 -4.61
CA ASN A 122 -11.75 7.46 -5.00
C ASN A 122 -10.75 8.62 -5.16
N GLY A 123 -9.61 8.34 -5.80
CA GLY A 123 -8.54 9.32 -6.04
C GLY A 123 -7.73 9.70 -4.80
N THR A 124 -8.07 9.18 -3.63
CA THR A 124 -7.33 9.43 -2.38
C THR A 124 -6.38 8.28 -2.08
N ARG A 125 -5.15 8.57 -1.64
CA ARG A 125 -4.17 7.55 -1.25
C ARG A 125 -4.69 6.74 -0.05
N LEU A 126 -4.52 5.42 -0.10
CA LEU A 126 -4.80 4.55 1.05
C LEU A 126 -3.72 4.75 2.13
N LYS A 127 -4.15 4.89 3.37
CA LYS A 127 -3.34 4.93 4.59
C LYS A 127 -3.63 3.68 5.41
N ILE A 128 -2.79 3.37 6.39
CA ILE A 128 -2.99 2.22 7.27
C ILE A 128 -4.38 2.23 7.93
N SER A 129 -4.88 3.42 8.32
CA SER A 129 -6.21 3.60 8.90
C SER A 129 -7.38 3.35 7.95
N ASN A 130 -7.14 3.24 6.64
CA ASN A 130 -8.15 2.99 5.61
C ASN A 130 -7.60 2.04 4.53
N PHE A 131 -7.40 0.77 4.90
CA PHE A 131 -7.04 -0.34 4.01
C PHE A 131 -5.65 -0.28 3.34
N GLY A 132 -4.90 0.79 3.57
CA GLY A 132 -3.57 0.97 2.99
C GLY A 132 -2.48 0.19 3.71
N PRO A 133 -1.28 0.09 3.12
CA PRO A 133 -0.88 0.87 1.96
C PRO A 133 -1.31 0.29 0.62
N LEU A 134 -1.64 -1.01 0.59
CA LEU A 134 -2.11 -1.73 -0.59
C LEU A 134 -3.30 -2.62 -0.25
N PHE A 135 -4.24 -2.68 -1.19
CA PHE A 135 -5.47 -3.46 -1.11
C PHE A 135 -5.65 -4.28 -2.39
N LEU A 136 -5.66 -5.61 -2.28
CA LEU A 136 -6.00 -6.49 -3.40
C LEU A 136 -7.50 -6.35 -3.72
N ILE A 137 -7.79 -5.89 -4.93
CA ILE A 137 -9.16 -5.64 -5.39
C ILE A 137 -9.45 -6.48 -6.62
N TYR A 138 -10.56 -7.21 -6.56
CA TYR A 138 -11.20 -7.90 -7.68
C TYR A 138 -12.47 -7.14 -8.12
N PRO A 139 -12.92 -7.27 -9.39
CA PRO A 139 -14.13 -6.62 -9.89
C PRO A 139 -15.41 -7.36 -9.45
N ARG A 140 -15.67 -7.42 -8.13
CA ARG A 140 -16.79 -8.18 -7.53
C ARG A 140 -18.14 -7.90 -8.19
N ASP A 141 -18.47 -6.62 -8.40
CA ASP A 141 -19.75 -6.22 -8.99
C ASP A 141 -19.95 -6.75 -10.42
N ALA A 142 -18.86 -7.03 -11.16
CA ALA A 142 -18.93 -7.57 -12.52
C ALA A 142 -19.10 -9.10 -12.56
N TYR A 143 -18.75 -9.80 -11.48
CA TYR A 143 -18.86 -11.26 -11.36
C TYR A 143 -19.56 -11.68 -10.06
N PRO A 144 -20.82 -11.24 -9.82
CA PRO A 144 -21.48 -11.43 -8.53
C PRO A 144 -21.72 -12.91 -8.18
N GLN A 145 -21.77 -13.81 -9.16
CA GLN A 145 -21.90 -15.26 -8.94
C GLN A 145 -20.59 -15.94 -8.52
N GLU A 146 -19.44 -15.33 -8.81
CA GLU A 146 -18.10 -15.92 -8.57
C GLU A 146 -17.33 -15.19 -7.46
N LEU A 147 -17.61 -13.90 -7.25
CA LEU A 147 -16.89 -13.01 -6.34
C LEU A 147 -17.75 -12.50 -5.17
N THR A 148 -18.74 -13.28 -4.74
CA THR A 148 -19.57 -12.99 -3.55
C THR A 148 -19.52 -14.14 -2.55
N GLY A 149 -19.74 -13.83 -1.27
CA GLY A 149 -19.74 -14.79 -0.17
C GLY A 149 -18.40 -14.81 0.57
N SER A 150 -18.36 -15.52 1.70
CA SER A 150 -17.23 -15.48 2.63
C SER A 150 -15.89 -15.88 2.01
N VAL A 151 -15.89 -16.85 1.09
CA VAL A 151 -14.67 -17.29 0.38
C VAL A 151 -14.14 -16.21 -0.56
N ALA A 152 -15.03 -15.50 -1.26
CA ALA A 152 -14.64 -14.41 -2.14
C ALA A 152 -14.18 -13.18 -1.34
N ASP A 153 -14.87 -12.87 -0.25
CA ASP A 153 -14.54 -11.75 0.63
C ASP A 153 -13.12 -11.89 1.19
N ALA A 154 -12.68 -13.11 1.54
CA ALA A 154 -11.32 -13.37 2.02
C ALA A 154 -10.21 -13.00 1.00
N LYS A 155 -10.54 -12.89 -0.30
CA LYS A 155 -9.58 -12.48 -1.35
C LYS A 155 -9.30 -10.98 -1.37
N PHE A 156 -10.14 -10.17 -0.72
CA PHE A 156 -9.96 -8.73 -0.61
C PHE A 156 -9.01 -8.43 0.55
N VAL A 157 -7.70 -8.58 0.29
CA VAL A 157 -6.63 -8.45 1.29
C VAL A 157 -6.13 -7.01 1.36
N TRP A 158 -6.28 -6.32 2.49
CA TRP A 158 -5.75 -4.97 2.70
C TRP A 158 -4.46 -4.96 3.53
N GLN A 159 -3.83 -3.79 3.66
CA GLN A 159 -2.58 -3.62 4.42
C GLN A 159 -1.44 -4.54 3.93
N ILE A 160 -1.41 -4.88 2.63
CA ILE A 160 -0.41 -5.81 2.09
C ILE A 160 0.99 -5.21 2.23
N LYS A 161 1.90 -5.98 2.83
CA LYS A 161 3.32 -5.66 3.04
C LYS A 161 4.25 -6.57 2.24
N ALA A 162 3.83 -7.80 1.94
CA ALA A 162 4.67 -8.74 1.21
C ALA A 162 3.88 -9.72 0.32
N LEU A 163 4.54 -10.22 -0.71
CA LEU A 163 4.09 -11.28 -1.60
C LEU A 163 5.09 -12.44 -1.56
N VAL A 164 4.60 -13.67 -1.40
CA VAL A 164 5.44 -14.88 -1.39
C VAL A 164 5.01 -15.83 -2.48
N LEU A 165 5.88 -16.03 -3.46
CA LEU A 165 5.63 -16.90 -4.60
C LEU A 165 5.94 -18.35 -4.21
N LYS A 166 4.96 -19.24 -4.42
CA LYS A 166 4.98 -20.63 -3.93
C LYS A 166 5.33 -21.64 -5.00
#